data_AF-G9KY95-F1
#
_entry.id   AF-G9KY95-F1
#
_cell.length_a   1.000
_cell.length_b   1.000
_cell.length_c   1.000
_cell.angle_alpha   90.00
_cell.angle_beta   90.00
_cell.angle_gamma   90.00
#
_symmetry.space_group_name_H-M   'P 1'
#
loop_
_entity.id
_entity.type
_entity.pdbx_description
1 polymer ?
#
loop_
_entity_poly.entity_id
_entity_poly.type
_entity_poly.pdbx_seq_one_letter_code
_entity_poly.pdbx_strand_id
1 'polypeptide(L)'
;LSLMREYIDYEFSVLKDKISFKYDIERIIDDWILMGFLVGNDFIPHLPHLHINHDALPLLYGTYITILPELGGYINESGHLNLPRFEKYLVKLSDFDREHFSEVFVDLKWFESKVGNKYLNEAAGVAAEEAKNYKEKKKPKGQENAICWAALDK
;
A
#
# COMPACT_ATOMS: atom_id res chain seq x y z
N LEU A 1 30.29 -12.75 -13.03
CA LEU A 1 29.63 -13.50 -11.93
C LEU A 1 30.40 -13.46 -10.61
N SER A 2 31.74 -13.45 -10.60
CA SER A 2 32.53 -13.45 -9.34
C SER A 2 32.18 -12.30 -8.39
N LEU A 3 32.12 -11.06 -8.90
CA LEU A 3 31.81 -9.89 -8.08
C LEU A 3 30.40 -9.95 -7.48
N MET A 4 29.40 -10.38 -8.26
CA MET A 4 28.02 -10.55 -7.77
C MET A 4 27.94 -11.57 -6.64
N ARG A 5 28.68 -12.68 -6.76
CA ARG A 5 28.79 -13.69 -5.69
C ARG A 5 29.40 -13.10 -4.42
N GLU A 6 30.39 -12.22 -4.54
CA GLU A 6 30.97 -11.51 -3.40
C GLU A 6 29.96 -10.57 -2.73
N TYR A 7 29.15 -9.84 -3.51
CA TYR A 7 28.07 -9.01 -2.97
C TYR A 7 27.00 -9.83 -2.24
N ILE A 8 26.60 -10.97 -2.81
CA ILE A 8 25.66 -11.89 -2.16
C ILE A 8 26.26 -12.44 -0.86
N ASP A 9 27.52 -12.88 -0.86
CA ASP A 9 28.17 -13.35 0.36
C ASP A 9 28.29 -12.26 1.42
N TYR A 10 28.51 -11.00 1.01
CA TYR A 10 28.54 -9.86 1.92
C TYR A 10 27.17 -9.60 2.55
N GLU A 11 26.11 -9.57 1.73
CA GLU A 11 24.72 -9.37 2.17
C GLU A 11 24.28 -10.43 3.19
N PHE A 12 24.59 -11.70 2.91
CA PHE A 12 24.20 -12.84 3.76
C PHE A 12 25.26 -13.23 4.80
N SER A 13 26.37 -12.49 4.90
CA SER A 13 27.46 -12.80 5.84
C SER A 13 26.98 -12.86 7.30
N VAL A 14 25.95 -12.08 7.65
CA VAL A 14 25.32 -12.04 8.98
C VAL A 14 24.75 -13.41 9.39
N LEU A 15 24.42 -14.27 8.41
CA LEU A 15 23.92 -15.62 8.69
C LEU A 15 25.00 -16.56 9.20
N LYS A 16 26.29 -16.32 8.91
CA LYS A 16 27.41 -17.17 9.33
C LYS A 16 27.43 -17.39 10.85
N ASP A 17 27.02 -16.38 11.61
CA ASP A 17 27.00 -16.42 13.08
C ASP A 17 25.63 -16.83 13.67
N LYS A 18 24.57 -16.86 12.86
CA LYS A 18 23.18 -17.09 13.31
C LYS A 18 22.69 -18.52 13.08
N ILE A 19 23.18 -19.18 12.04
CA ILE A 19 22.69 -20.51 11.67
C ILE A 19 23.37 -21.61 12.50
N SER A 20 22.64 -22.68 12.77
CA SER A 20 23.14 -23.85 13.52
C SER A 20 23.85 -24.90 12.64
N PHE A 21 23.93 -24.66 11.33
CA PHE A 21 24.52 -25.57 10.35
C PHE A 21 25.62 -24.88 9.54
N LYS A 22 26.36 -25.63 8.72
CA LYS A 22 27.48 -25.09 7.95
C LYS A 22 26.97 -24.07 6.92
N TYR A 23 27.50 -22.85 6.99
CA TYR A 23 27.29 -21.84 5.96
C TYR A 23 27.98 -22.25 4.65
N ASP A 24 27.20 -22.27 3.57
CA ASP A 24 27.62 -22.53 2.20
C ASP A 24 26.99 -21.49 1.26
N ILE A 25 27.85 -20.69 0.64
CA ILE A 25 27.44 -19.62 -0.28
C ILE A 25 26.78 -20.16 -1.55
N GLU A 26 27.13 -21.36 -2.02
CA GLU A 26 26.48 -21.92 -3.22
C GLU A 26 24.99 -22.23 -2.94
N ARG A 27 24.68 -22.63 -1.70
CA ARG A 27 23.31 -22.87 -1.25
C ARG A 27 22.53 -21.58 -1.03
N ILE A 28 23.20 -20.53 -0.54
CA ILE A 28 22.60 -19.19 -0.45
C ILE A 28 22.25 -18.68 -1.85
N ILE A 29 23.10 -18.93 -2.86
CA ILE A 29 22.82 -18.54 -4.25
C ILE A 29 21.61 -19.32 -4.79
N ASP A 30 21.49 -20.61 -4.52
CA ASP A 30 20.33 -21.42 -4.92
C ASP A 30 19.01 -20.83 -4.35
N ASP A 31 19.01 -20.43 -3.08
CA ASP A 31 17.87 -19.78 -2.42
C ASP A 31 17.64 -18.35 -2.93
N TRP A 32 18.71 -17.63 -3.27
CA TRP A 32 18.62 -16.29 -3.86
C TRP A 32 17.97 -16.31 -5.25
N ILE A 33 18.30 -17.31 -6.07
CA ILE A 33 17.64 -17.54 -7.36
C ILE A 33 16.15 -17.85 -7.15
N LEU A 34 15.81 -18.67 -6.14
CA LEU A 34 14.43 -18.97 -5.78
C LEU A 34 13.65 -17.68 -5.39
N MET A 35 14.24 -16.81 -4.57
CA MET A 35 13.65 -15.51 -4.22
C MET A 35 13.42 -14.64 -5.46
N GLY A 36 14.35 -14.64 -6.41
CA GLY A 36 14.20 -13.98 -7.71
C GLY A 36 12.96 -14.47 -8.48
N PHE A 37 12.68 -15.77 -8.46
CA PHE A 37 11.46 -16.32 -9.09
C PHE A 37 10.16 -15.85 -8.42
N LEU A 38 10.18 -15.50 -7.13
CA LEU A 38 8.99 -15.01 -6.42
C LEU A 38 8.64 -13.56 -6.76
N VAL A 39 9.65 -12.73 -6.99
CA VAL A 39 9.47 -11.32 -7.38
C VAL A 39 8.81 -11.20 -8.75
N GLY A 40 9.17 -12.10 -9.66
CA GLY A 40 8.60 -12.12 -10.99
C GLY A 40 9.21 -13.19 -11.85
N ASN A 41 8.37 -14.11 -12.31
CA ASN A 41 8.71 -15.01 -13.38
C ASN A 41 7.51 -15.10 -14.35
N ASP A 42 7.78 -15.48 -15.59
CA ASP A 42 6.79 -15.52 -16.67
C ASP A 42 5.73 -16.65 -16.48
N PHE A 43 5.92 -17.52 -15.48
CA PHE A 43 5.12 -18.73 -15.24
C PHE A 43 4.23 -18.65 -13.99
N ILE A 44 4.54 -17.75 -13.04
CA ILE A 44 3.84 -17.59 -11.77
C ILE A 44 3.31 -16.16 -11.72
N PRO A 45 1.98 -15.96 -11.58
CA PRO A 45 1.43 -14.62 -11.44
C PRO A 45 2.09 -13.92 -10.25
N HIS A 46 2.57 -12.68 -10.45
CA HIS A 46 3.20 -11.90 -9.40
C HIS A 46 2.33 -11.87 -8.15
N LEU A 47 2.95 -12.02 -6.97
CA LEU A 47 2.22 -11.83 -5.73
C LEU A 47 1.66 -10.39 -5.69
N PRO A 48 0.36 -10.21 -5.37
CA PRO A 48 -0.22 -8.88 -5.23
C PRO A 48 0.59 -8.07 -4.21
N HIS A 49 0.84 -6.80 -4.51
CA HIS A 49 1.66 -5.85 -3.73
C HIS A 49 3.18 -6.16 -3.63
N LEU A 50 3.67 -7.30 -4.12
CA LEU A 50 5.10 -7.57 -4.29
C LEU A 50 5.60 -7.02 -5.64
N HIS A 51 5.32 -5.75 -5.94
CA HIS A 51 5.86 -5.12 -7.13
C HIS A 51 7.30 -4.65 -6.87
N ILE A 52 8.22 -4.98 -7.78
CA ILE A 52 9.66 -4.61 -7.82
C ILE A 52 9.91 -3.09 -7.75
N ASN A 53 8.85 -2.29 -7.68
CA ASN A 53 8.86 -0.85 -7.89
C ASN A 53 9.42 -0.03 -6.73
N HIS A 54 9.89 -0.62 -5.61
CA HIS A 54 11.13 -0.12 -4.96
C HIS A 54 11.72 -0.93 -3.78
N ASP A 55 11.11 -1.97 -3.20
CA ASP A 55 11.67 -2.61 -1.99
C ASP A 55 11.46 -4.14 -1.86
N ALA A 56 11.08 -4.83 -2.94
CA ALA A 56 10.83 -6.27 -2.88
C ALA A 56 12.08 -7.11 -2.55
N LEU A 57 13.25 -6.74 -3.07
CA LEU A 57 14.49 -7.50 -2.84
C LEU A 57 14.99 -7.37 -1.39
N PRO A 58 15.15 -6.15 -0.82
CA PRO A 58 15.49 -6.00 0.60
C PRO A 58 14.51 -6.73 1.52
N LEU A 59 13.22 -6.70 1.20
CA LEU A 59 12.19 -7.41 1.96
C LEU A 59 12.40 -8.93 1.94
N LEU A 60 12.64 -9.51 0.76
CA LEU A 60 12.86 -10.95 0.61
C LEU A 60 14.14 -11.39 1.33
N TYR A 61 15.23 -10.63 1.19
CA TYR A 61 16.50 -10.93 1.85
C TYR A 61 16.38 -10.78 3.37
N GLY A 62 15.75 -9.72 3.86
CA GLY A 62 15.51 -9.50 5.28
C GLY A 62 14.66 -10.59 5.91
N THR A 63 13.60 -11.01 5.20
CA THR A 63 12.76 -12.15 5.61
C THR A 63 13.58 -13.43 5.67
N TYR A 64 14.39 -13.69 4.66
CA TYR A 64 15.25 -14.88 4.58
C TYR A 64 16.28 -14.91 5.71
N ILE A 65 16.98 -13.80 5.94
CA ILE A 65 17.98 -13.65 7.02
C ILE A 65 17.35 -13.89 8.39
N THR A 66 16.09 -13.48 8.56
CA THR A 66 15.35 -13.64 9.81
C THR A 66 14.96 -15.09 10.05
N ILE A 67 14.43 -15.79 9.04
CA ILE A 67 13.85 -17.12 9.23
C ILE A 67 14.86 -18.26 9.10
N LEU A 68 15.93 -18.10 8.30
CA LEU A 68 16.86 -19.19 7.99
C LEU A 68 17.44 -19.91 9.24
N PRO A 69 17.81 -19.20 10.33
CA PRO A 69 18.25 -19.84 11.57
C PRO A 69 17.21 -20.81 12.17
N GLU A 70 15.91 -20.57 11.96
CA GLU A 70 14.80 -21.37 12.48
C GLU A 70 14.44 -22.55 11.57
N LEU A 71 14.89 -22.54 10.30
CA LEU A 71 14.56 -23.57 9.31
C LEU A 71 15.36 -24.86 9.48
N GLY A 72 16.52 -24.78 10.15
CA GLY A 72 17.42 -25.92 10.34
C GLY A 72 18.08 -26.42 9.05
N GLY A 73 18.08 -25.61 7.99
CA GLY A 73 18.73 -25.88 6.70
C GLY A 73 18.22 -24.94 5.60
N TYR A 74 18.76 -25.08 4.40
CA TYR A 74 18.41 -24.28 3.22
C TYR A 74 17.02 -24.60 2.68
N ILE A 75 16.43 -23.65 1.94
CA ILE A 75 15.09 -23.83 1.35
C ILE A 75 15.19 -24.71 0.10
N ASN A 76 16.25 -24.55 -0.69
CA ASN A 76 16.57 -25.28 -1.89
C ASN A 76 17.78 -26.21 -1.65
N GLU A 77 17.59 -27.50 -1.91
CA GLU A 77 18.62 -28.53 -1.81
C GLU A 77 18.92 -29.09 -3.21
N SER A 78 19.79 -28.39 -3.97
CA SER A 78 20.26 -28.81 -5.30
C SER A 78 19.15 -28.91 -6.35
N GLY A 79 18.21 -27.97 -6.32
CA GLY A 79 17.05 -27.95 -7.22
C GLY A 79 15.82 -28.63 -6.64
N HIS A 80 15.93 -29.29 -5.47
CA HIS A 80 14.80 -29.82 -4.75
C HIS A 80 14.32 -28.85 -3.68
N LEU A 81 13.10 -28.36 -3.83
CA LEU A 81 12.49 -27.42 -2.89
C LEU A 81 12.00 -28.15 -1.63
N ASN A 82 12.48 -27.72 -0.47
CA ASN A 82 11.99 -28.19 0.82
C ASN A 82 10.70 -27.42 1.17
N LEU A 83 9.54 -27.98 0.80
CA LEU A 83 8.24 -27.34 0.98
C LEU A 83 7.95 -26.93 2.44
N PRO A 84 8.22 -27.75 3.48
CA PRO A 84 8.01 -27.30 4.87
C PRO A 84 8.81 -26.06 5.26
N ARG A 85 10.06 -25.93 4.78
CA ARG A 85 10.89 -24.74 5.03
C ARG A 85 10.40 -23.55 4.21
N PHE A 86 10.02 -23.80 2.97
CA PHE A 86 9.49 -22.78 2.08
C PHE A 86 8.16 -22.21 2.57
N GLU A 87 7.28 -23.04 3.12
CA GLU A 87 6.03 -22.61 3.74
C GLU A 87 6.28 -21.64 4.89
N LYS A 88 7.21 -21.95 5.80
CA LYS A 88 7.59 -21.05 6.90
C LYS A 88 8.10 -19.71 6.39
N TYR A 89 8.91 -19.72 5.32
CA TYR A 89 9.38 -18.50 4.67
C TYR A 89 8.22 -17.66 4.13
N LEU A 90 7.27 -18.28 3.41
CA LEU A 90 6.09 -17.59 2.87
C LEU A 90 5.16 -17.05 3.97
N VAL A 91 4.97 -17.80 5.06
CA VAL A 91 4.20 -17.31 6.21
C VAL A 91 4.84 -16.05 6.77
N LYS A 92 6.16 -16.03 6.95
CA LYS A 92 6.87 -14.84 7.43
C LYS A 92 6.78 -13.68 6.44
N LEU A 93 6.87 -13.96 5.15
CA LEU A 93 6.70 -12.96 4.10
C LEU A 93 5.30 -12.33 4.12
N SER A 94 4.27 -13.12 4.44
CA SER A 94 2.88 -12.63 4.52
C SER A 94 2.61 -11.62 5.64
N ASP A 95 3.42 -11.62 6.70
CA ASP A 95 3.34 -10.61 7.76
C ASP A 95 3.54 -9.20 7.17
N PHE A 96 4.52 -9.06 6.28
CA PHE A 96 4.86 -7.78 5.64
C PHE A 96 3.80 -7.33 4.63
N ASP A 97 3.23 -8.26 3.85
CA ASP A 97 2.11 -7.95 2.96
C ASP A 97 0.91 -7.41 3.75
N ARG A 98 0.64 -8.00 4.92
CA ARG A 98 -0.44 -7.57 5.81
C ARG A 98 -0.19 -6.18 6.41
N GLU A 99 1.03 -5.89 6.85
CA GLU A 99 1.40 -4.57 7.35
C GLU A 99 1.25 -3.50 6.26
N HIS A 100 1.78 -3.77 5.06
CA HIS A 100 1.68 -2.87 3.93
C HIS A 100 0.21 -2.61 3.53
N PHE A 101 -0.61 -3.66 3.48
CA PHE A 101 -2.04 -3.51 3.22
C PHE A 101 -2.73 -2.60 4.26
N SER A 102 -2.37 -2.72 5.53
CA SER A 102 -2.92 -1.88 6.59
C SER A 102 -2.55 -0.42 6.42
N GLU A 103 -1.30 -0.11 6.06
CA GLU A 103 -0.83 1.25 5.82
C GLU A 103 -1.58 1.91 4.66
N VAL A 104 -1.61 1.22 3.51
CA VAL A 104 -2.32 1.70 2.30
C VAL A 104 -3.81 1.90 2.59
N PHE A 105 -4.43 0.98 3.35
CA PHE A 105 -5.84 1.09 3.73
C PHE A 105 -6.12 2.29 4.65
N VAL A 106 -5.23 2.56 5.62
CA VAL A 106 -5.35 3.71 6.52
C VAL A 106 -5.23 5.02 5.74
N ASP A 107 -4.26 5.11 4.84
CA ASP A 107 -4.09 6.29 3.99
C ASP A 107 -5.30 6.52 3.10
N LEU A 108 -5.83 5.46 2.47
CA LEU A 108 -7.02 5.56 1.62
C LEU A 108 -8.22 6.09 2.42
N LYS A 109 -8.44 5.58 3.64
CA LYS A 109 -9.49 6.10 4.55
C LYS A 109 -9.26 7.56 4.93
N TRP A 110 -8.03 7.96 5.20
CA TRP A 110 -7.69 9.35 5.51
C TRP A 110 -8.00 10.26 4.32
N PHE A 111 -7.66 9.82 3.11
CA PHE A 111 -7.97 10.53 1.87
C PHE A 111 -9.48 10.68 1.70
N GLU A 112 -10.26 9.61 1.80
CA GLU A 112 -11.72 9.65 1.73
C GLU A 112 -12.31 10.64 2.75
N SER A 113 -11.82 10.62 3.99
CA SER A 113 -12.31 11.49 5.06
C SER A 113 -12.05 12.99 4.80
N LYS A 114 -10.95 13.34 4.12
CA LYS A 114 -10.61 14.75 3.80
C LYS A 114 -11.24 15.22 2.50
N VAL A 115 -11.30 14.34 1.51
CA VAL A 115 -11.80 14.63 0.17
C VAL A 115 -13.34 14.68 0.18
N GLY A 116 -13.99 13.74 0.87
CA GLY A 116 -15.44 13.71 1.04
C GLY A 116 -15.97 14.95 1.76
N ASN A 117 -15.31 15.41 2.82
CA ASN A 117 -15.71 16.63 3.54
C ASN A 117 -15.57 17.89 2.69
N LYS A 118 -14.52 18.00 1.88
CA LYS A 118 -14.31 19.19 1.05
C LYS A 118 -15.42 19.35 0.00
N TYR A 119 -15.74 18.29 -0.74
CA TYR A 119 -16.80 18.33 -1.75
C TYR A 119 -18.21 18.44 -1.18
N LEU A 120 -18.49 17.78 -0.03
CA LEU A 120 -19.77 17.91 0.67
C LEU A 120 -19.99 19.34 1.18
N ASN A 121 -18.97 19.96 1.77
CA ASN A 121 -19.07 21.33 2.27
C ASN A 121 -19.21 22.36 1.15
N GLU A 122 -18.52 22.15 0.02
CA GLU A 122 -18.62 23.01 -1.17
C GLU A 122 -20.00 22.91 -1.83
N ALA A 123 -20.53 21.70 -2.02
CA ALA A 123 -21.87 21.49 -2.56
C ALA A 123 -22.97 22.04 -1.63
N ALA A 124 -22.83 21.87 -0.31
CA ALA A 124 -23.76 22.44 0.67
C ALA A 124 -23.71 23.98 0.69
N GLY A 125 -22.51 24.57 0.53
CA GLY A 125 -22.33 26.02 0.41
C GLY A 125 -23.03 26.60 -0.82
N VAL A 126 -22.81 25.99 -1.99
CA VAL A 126 -23.46 26.40 -3.25
C VAL A 126 -24.99 26.29 -3.15
N ALA A 127 -25.51 25.17 -2.64
CA ALA A 127 -26.95 24.98 -2.46
C ALA A 127 -27.58 26.00 -1.47
N ALA A 128 -26.85 26.36 -0.40
CA ALA A 128 -27.31 27.38 0.55
C ALA A 128 -27.34 28.79 -0.07
N GLU A 129 -26.38 29.10 -0.95
CA GLU A 129 -26.31 30.38 -1.67
C GLU A 129 -27.44 30.50 -2.71
N GLU A 130 -27.69 29.43 -3.47
CA GLU A 130 -28.82 29.35 -4.40
C GLU A 130 -30.18 29.50 -3.70
N ALA A 131 -30.36 28.85 -2.55
CA ALA A 131 -31.59 28.95 -1.76
C ALA A 131 -31.82 30.37 -1.20
N LYS A 132 -30.76 31.10 -0.83
CA LYS A 132 -30.85 32.51 -0.43
C LYS A 132 -31.25 33.40 -1.60
N ASN A 133 -30.60 33.20 -2.75
CA ASN A 133 -30.86 33.97 -3.97
C ASN A 133 -32.31 33.77 -4.48
N TYR A 134 -32.86 32.54 -4.34
CA TYR A 134 -34.25 32.24 -4.66
C TYR A 134 -35.25 32.92 -3.70
N LYS A 135 -34.93 33.03 -2.41
CA LYS A 135 -35.76 33.72 -1.41
C LYS A 135 -35.76 35.24 -1.60
N GLU A 136 -34.64 35.84 -1.98
CA GLU A 136 -34.54 37.27 -2.28
C GLU A 136 -35.37 37.67 -3.51
N LYS A 137 -35.38 36.83 -4.55
CA LYS A 137 -36.21 37.03 -5.75
C LYS A 137 -37.72 36.92 -5.50
N LYS A 138 -38.15 36.32 -4.38
CA LYS A 138 -39.58 36.16 -4.00
C LYS A 138 -40.11 37.19 -3.00
N LYS A 139 -39.31 38.18 -2.56
CA LYS A 139 -39.87 39.30 -1.77
C LYS A 139 -40.85 40.11 -2.64
N PRO A 140 -42.14 40.24 -2.26
CA PRO A 140 -43.10 41.01 -3.06
C PRO A 140 -42.74 42.50 -2.99
N LYS A 141 -42.58 43.14 -4.16
CA LYS A 141 -42.61 44.60 -4.30
C LYS A 141 -44.04 45.05 -4.06
N GLY A 142 -44.30 45.70 -2.92
CA GLY A 142 -45.58 46.39 -2.75
C GLY A 142 -45.83 46.89 -1.33
N GLN A 143 -45.30 48.08 -1.01
CA GLN A 143 -45.99 49.03 -0.11
C GLN A 143 -45.37 50.43 -0.10
N GLU A 144 -45.14 51.05 -1.26
CA GLU A 144 -44.98 52.51 -1.34
C GLU A 144 -45.72 52.98 -2.61
N ASN A 145 -46.55 54.02 -2.47
CA ASN A 145 -47.48 54.61 -3.47
C ASN A 145 -48.94 54.12 -3.42
N ALA A 146 -49.64 54.44 -2.32
CA ALA A 146 -51.10 54.57 -2.31
C ALA A 146 -51.57 55.86 -1.63
N ILE A 147 -50.79 56.93 -1.74
CA ILE A 147 -51.22 58.31 -1.43
C ILE A 147 -51.22 59.05 -2.76
N CYS A 148 -52.37 59.16 -3.47
CA CYS A 148 -52.60 60.28 -4.42
C CYS A 148 -53.97 60.40 -5.14
N TRP A 149 -55.01 59.57 -4.96
CA TRP A 149 -56.22 59.71 -5.82
C TRP A 149 -57.59 59.68 -5.15
N ALA A 150 -57.75 60.20 -3.92
CA ALA A 150 -59.07 60.27 -3.27
C ALA A 150 -59.53 61.68 -2.81
N ALA A 151 -59.08 62.76 -3.47
CA ALA A 151 -59.45 64.13 -3.08
C ALA A 151 -60.13 64.98 -4.18
N LEU A 152 -60.61 64.38 -5.27
CA LEU A 152 -61.41 65.09 -6.28
C LEU A 152 -62.63 64.27 -6.67
N ASP A 153 -63.60 64.21 -5.76
CA ASP A 153 -65.01 64.05 -6.13
C ASP A 153 -65.91 64.59 -5.01
N LYS A 154 -66.23 65.89 -5.10
CA LYS A 154 -67.51 66.56 -4.75
C LYS A 154 -67.36 68.08 -4.76
#